data_AF-A0A1V9XRB0-F1
#
_entry.id   AF-A0A1V9XRB0-F1
#
_cell.length_a   1.000
_cell.length_b   1.000
_cell.length_c   1.000
_cell.angle_alpha   90.00
_cell.angle_beta   90.00
_cell.angle_gamma   90.00
#
_symmetry.space_group_name_H-M   'P 1'
#
loop_
_entity.id
_entity.type
_entity.pdbx_description
1 polymer ?
#
loop_
_entity_poly.entity_id
_entity_poly.type
_entity_poly.pdbx_seq_one_letter_code
_entity_poly.pdbx_strand_id
1 'polypeptide(L)' 'MVFVHSSILHKVYAGVGALIFMVFLAFDTQLLMDGKRYSISPEEYVFATIQLYVDIVQIFMFLLSLIGER' A
#
# COMPACT_ATOMS: atom_id res chain seq x y z
N MET A 1 -6.86 30.10 9.69
CA MET A 1 -5.69 29.67 8.88
C MET A 1 -5.04 28.38 9.39
N VAL A 2 -4.89 28.19 10.71
CA VAL A 2 -4.30 26.96 11.30
C VAL A 2 -5.02 25.66 10.88
N PHE A 3 -6.35 25.64 10.89
CA PHE A 3 -7.14 24.47 10.47
C PHE A 3 -7.00 24.11 8.98
N VAL A 4 -6.96 25.12 8.10
CA VAL A 4 -6.81 24.90 6.64
C VAL A 4 -5.43 24.34 6.30
N HIS A 5 -4.39 24.81 6.99
CA HIS A 5 -3.03 24.25 6.85
C HIS A 5 -2.96 22.79 7.32
N SER A 6 -3.64 22.46 8.43
CA SER A 6 -3.71 21.07 8.94
C SER A 6 -4.37 20.11 7.94
N SER A 7 -5.49 20.51 7.31
CA SER A 7 -6.18 19.66 6.32
C SER A 7 -5.38 19.48 5.03
N ILE A 8 -4.68 20.52 4.55
CA ILE A 8 -3.82 20.39 3.36
C ILE A 8 -2.62 19.49 3.67
N LEU A 9 -1.98 19.66 4.84
CA LEU A 9 -0.87 18.80 5.27
C LEU A 9 -1.29 17.34 5.41
N HIS A 10 -2.50 17.08 5.93
CA HIS A 10 -3.05 15.73 6.02
C HIS A 10 -3.21 15.09 4.63
N LYS A 11 -3.77 15.83 3.66
CA LYS A 11 -3.94 15.34 2.29
C LYS A 11 -2.62 15.11 1.58
N VAL A 12 -1.63 15.99 1.77
CA VAL A 12 -0.28 15.80 1.21
C VAL A 12 0.38 14.56 1.81
N TYR A 13 0.31 14.41 3.14
CA TYR A 13 0.83 13.22 3.84
C TYR A 13 0.19 11.94 3.31
N ALA A 14 -1.14 11.93 3.18
CA ALA A 14 -1.86 10.78 2.67
C ALA A 14 -1.55 10.47 1.20
N GLY A 15 -1.39 11.51 0.37
CA GLY A 15 -0.99 11.39 -1.03
C GLY A 15 0.39 10.79 -1.21
N VAL A 16 1.37 11.29 -0.45
CA VAL A 16 2.74 10.75 -0.44
C VAL A 16 2.75 9.32 0.09
N GLY A 17 2.02 9.05 1.17
CA GLY A 17 1.87 7.70 1.72
C GLY A 17 1.30 6.71 0.70
N ALA A 18 0.21 7.06 0.02
CA ALA A 18 -0.38 6.24 -1.03
C ALA A 18 0.63 5.93 -2.15
N LEU A 19 1.37 6.95 -2.64
CA LEU A 19 2.36 6.78 -3.69
C LEU A 19 3.49 5.83 -3.27
N ILE A 20 4.03 5.98 -2.06
CA ILE A 20 5.10 5.12 -1.54
C ILE A 20 4.61 3.67 -1.43
N PHE A 21 3.43 3.44 -0.86
CA PHE A 21 2.89 2.09 -0.72
C PHE A 21 2.52 1.44 -2.05
N MET A 22 2.10 2.22 -3.06
CA MET A 22 1.92 1.69 -4.42
C MET A 22 3.25 1.23 -5.04
N VAL A 23 4.36 1.93 -4.79
CA VAL A 23 5.70 1.49 -5.22
C VAL A 23 6.13 0.22 -4.48
N PHE A 24 5.88 0.12 -3.17
CA PHE A 24 6.14 -1.12 -2.43
C PHE A 24 5.32 -2.29 -2.95
N LEU A 25 4.02 -2.11 -3.20
CA LEU A 25 3.19 -3.16 -3.79
C LEU A 25 3.72 -3.60 -5.16
N ALA A 26 4.17 -2.66 -6.00
CA ALA A 26 4.77 -2.99 -7.30
C ALA A 26 6.09 -3.78 -7.15
N PHE A 27 6.90 -3.45 -6.15
CA PHE A 27 8.14 -4.17 -5.85
C PHE A 27 7.87 -5.58 -5.30
N ASP A 28 6.96 -5.71 -4.35
CA ASP A 28 6.62 -6.97 -3.69
C ASP A 28 5.96 -7.94 -4.69
N THR A 29 5.08 -7.43 -5.56
CA THR A 29 4.50 -8.23 -6.65
C THR A 29 5.57 -8.66 -7.66
N GLN A 30 6.53 -7.80 -8.01
CA GLN A 30 7.64 -8.19 -8.86
C GLN A 30 8.51 -9.27 -8.22
N LEU A 31 8.85 -9.14 -6.94
CA LEU A 31 9.62 -10.15 -6.21
C LEU A 31 8.91 -11.50 -6.15
N LEU A 32 7.58 -11.50 -6.07
CA LEU A 32 6.75 -12.71 -6.12
C LEU A 32 6.71 -13.34 -7.52
N MET A 33 6.78 -12.53 -8.57
CA MET A 33 6.71 -12.96 -9.96
C MET A 33 8.09 -13.35 -10.55
N ASP A 34 9.18 -12.79 -10.01
CA ASP A 34 10.54 -12.93 -10.55
C ASP A 34 11.20 -14.26 -10.19
N GLY A 35 10.71 -15.33 -10.81
CA GLY A 35 11.45 -16.59 -10.92
C GLY A 35 10.82 -17.82 -10.27
N LYS A 36 9.67 -17.71 -9.59
CA LYS A 36 8.97 -18.88 -9.03
C LYS A 36 8.13 -19.62 -10.08
N ARG A 37 8.81 -20.18 -11.09
CA ARG A 37 8.23 -21.13 -12.08
C ARG A 37 8.08 -22.55 -11.54
N TYR A 38 8.69 -22.84 -10.38
CA TYR A 38 8.60 -24.11 -9.68
C TYR A 38 7.84 -23.93 -8.36
N SER A 39 6.98 -24.90 -8.05
CA SER A 39 6.05 -24.98 -6.91
C SER A 39 6.47 -24.17 -5.68
N ILE A 40 5.84 -23.01 -5.50
CA ILE A 40 5.87 -22.26 -4.22
C ILE A 40 5.31 -23.18 -3.14
N SER A 41 6.01 -23.30 -2.00
CA SER A 41 5.46 -24.11 -0.90
C SER A 41 4.14 -23.49 -0.41
N PRO A 42 3.20 -24.29 0.11
CA PRO A 42 1.97 -23.74 0.67
C PRO A 42 2.21 -22.65 1.73
N GLU A 43 3.26 -22.79 2.55
CA GLU A 43 3.60 -21.77 3.55
C GLU A 43 4.07 -20.46 2.92
N GLU A 44 4.94 -20.54 1.90
CA GLU A 44 5.41 -19.36 1.17
C GLU A 44 4.28 -18.64 0.45
N TYR A 45 3.30 -19.38 -0.08
CA TYR A 45 2.11 -18.80 -0.71
C TYR A 45 1.23 -18.04 0.29
N VAL A 46 1.00 -18.62 1.48
CA VAL A 46 0.24 -17.96 2.55
C VAL A 46 0.97 -16.69 3.00
N PHE A 47 2.28 -16.77 3.22
CA PHE A 47 3.09 -15.62 3.62
C PHE A 47 3.04 -14.49 2.58
N ALA A 48 3.25 -14.83 1.31
CA ALA A 48 3.14 -13.89 0.18
C ALA A 48 1.78 -13.18 0.12
N THR A 49 0.71 -13.96 0.29
CA THR A 49 -0.67 -13.44 0.25
C THR A 49 -0.92 -12.48 1.41
N ILE A 50 -0.43 -12.77 2.61
CA ILE A 50 -0.55 -11.89 3.78
C ILE A 50 0.21 -10.59 3.54
N GLN A 51 1.42 -10.65 2.99
CA GLN A 51 2.23 -9.46 2.72
C GLN A 51 1.53 -8.53 1.71
N LEU A 52 1.05 -9.06 0.59
CA LEU A 52 0.27 -8.29 -0.39
C LEU A 52 -1.02 -7.73 0.20
N TYR A 53 -1.71 -8.48 1.07
CA TYR A 53 -2.93 -8.01 1.72
C TYR A 53 -2.67 -6.78 2.59
N VAL A 54 -1.60 -6.79 3.39
CA VAL A 54 -1.24 -5.65 4.25
C VAL A 54 -0.96 -4.41 3.42
N ASP A 55 -0.22 -4.54 2.30
CA ASP A 55 0.06 -3.42 1.41
C ASP A 55 -1.22 -2.83 0.81
N ILE A 56 -2.14 -3.68 0.32
CA ILE A 56 -3.41 -3.26 -0.26
C ILE A 56 -4.27 -2.52 0.78
N VAL A 57 -4.37 -3.06 2.00
CA VAL A 57 -5.11 -2.41 3.10
C VAL A 57 -4.51 -1.05 3.40
N GLN A 58 -3.19 -0.93 3.41
CA GLN A 58 -2.53 0.32 3.74
C GLN A 58 -2.72 1.40 2.67
N ILE A 59 -2.66 1.02 1.39
CA ILE A 59 -3.04 1.89 0.27
C ILE A 59 -4.50 2.33 0.42
N PHE A 60 -5.41 1.40 0.73
CA PHE A 60 -6.83 1.73 0.93
C PHE A 60 -7.04 2.75 2.06
N MET A 61 -6.33 2.61 3.18
CA MET A 61 -6.39 3.58 4.29
C MET A 61 -5.90 4.97 3.86
N PHE A 62 -4.83 5.06 3.07
CA PHE A 62 -4.37 6.34 2.54
C PHE A 62 -5.36 6.96 1.54
N LEU A 63 -5.98 6.13 0.68
CA LEU A 63 -7.03 6.59 -0.23
C LEU A 63 -8.23 7.11 0.55
N LEU A 64 -8.69 6.40 1.59
CA LEU A 64 -9.76 6.86 2.47
C LEU A 64 -9.43 8.19 3.15
N SER A 65 -8.18 8.38 3.60
CA SER A 65 -7.73 9.66 4.17
C SER A 65 -7.74 10.80 3.14
N LEU A 66 -7.53 10.51 1.84
CA LEU A 66 -7.58 11.49 0.76
C LEU A 66 -9.02 11.86 0.35
N ILE A 67 -9.90 10.87 0.20
CA ILE A 67 -11.23 11.06 -0.41
C ILE A 67 -12.40 10.99 0.59
N GLY A 68 -12.15 10.44 1.78
CA GLY A 68 -13.17 10.17 2.80
C GLY A 68 -13.39 11.32 3.79
N GLU A 69 -12.54 12.35 3.78
CA GLU A 69 -12.80 13.60 4.50
C GLU A 69 -13.95 14.36 3.82
N ARG A 70 -15.18 14.16 4.31
CA ARG A 70 -16.34 15.01 4.06
C ARG A 70 -16.69 15.83 5.29
#